data_AF-A0A850S7U8-F1
#
_entry.id   AF-A0A850S7U8-F1
#
_cell.length_a   1.000
_cell.length_b   1.000
_cell.length_c   1.000
_cell.angle_alpha   90.00
_cell.angle_beta   90.00
_cell.angle_gamma   90.00
#
_symmetry.space_group_name_H-M   'P 1'
#
loop_
_entity.id
_entity.type
_entity.pdbx_description
1 polymer ?
#
loop_
_entity_poly.entity_id
_entity_poly.type
_entity_poly.pdbx_seq_one_letter_code
_entity_poly.pdbx_strand_id
1 'polypeptide(L)'
;MDKAVVVIGIGEIGSVFARGFMKLGYPVVPVTREMDMALVAADVAEPELVVVAVAEKDLHATLQNLPDVWRSRVVLLQNELLPRDWLQHELNNPTVISVWFEKKKGMDSKVVIASPACGQFAGLLKEALGTLDIPVAVVKDEAALLFELVLKNLYILTTNIAGLEAGGNVRELWLNHNDLACSVAGDVLDIQEYLTGEELNRMALIEGMLKAFDGDPEHGCMGRSAPARLERALAIADQASLEVPTLRRVKKAQA
;
A
#
# COMPACT_ATOMS: atom_id res chain seq x y z
N MET A 1 -25.96 5.62 -14.00
CA MET A 1 -24.51 5.80 -14.17
C MET A 1 -24.12 4.86 -15.28
N ASP A 2 -23.57 5.40 -16.36
CA ASP A 2 -23.44 4.64 -17.62
C ASP A 2 -22.02 4.11 -17.83
N LYS A 3 -21.01 4.71 -17.17
CA LYS A 3 -19.61 4.28 -17.26
C LYS A 3 -19.31 3.18 -16.25
N ALA A 4 -18.65 2.13 -16.71
CA ALA A 4 -18.24 1.01 -15.86
C ALA A 4 -16.95 1.32 -15.08
N VAL A 5 -16.78 0.68 -13.93
CA VAL A 5 -15.50 0.62 -13.21
C VAL A 5 -14.81 -0.69 -13.57
N VAL A 6 -13.57 -0.62 -14.03
CA VAL A 6 -12.75 -1.80 -14.28
C VAL A 6 -11.95 -2.13 -13.02
N VAL A 7 -11.94 -3.40 -12.62
CA VAL A 7 -11.14 -3.86 -11.47
C VAL A 7 -10.21 -4.98 -11.94
N ILE A 8 -8.91 -4.67 -12.02
CA ILE A 8 -7.86 -5.60 -12.39
C ILE A 8 -7.39 -6.33 -11.13
N GLY A 9 -7.68 -7.64 -11.06
CA GLY A 9 -7.46 -8.46 -9.88
C GLY A 9 -8.67 -8.42 -8.92
N ILE A 10 -9.41 -9.52 -8.85
CA ILE A 10 -10.61 -9.67 -8.00
C ILE A 10 -10.34 -10.48 -6.72
N GLY A 11 -9.14 -10.32 -6.15
CA GLY A 11 -8.78 -10.90 -4.86
C GLY A 11 -9.55 -10.26 -3.69
N GLU A 12 -9.15 -10.58 -2.46
CA GLU A 12 -9.79 -10.05 -1.25
C GLU A 12 -9.92 -8.52 -1.28
N ILE A 13 -8.84 -7.79 -1.59
CA ILE A 13 -8.87 -6.33 -1.64
C ILE A 13 -9.66 -5.81 -2.85
N GLY A 14 -9.40 -6.33 -4.06
CA GLY A 14 -10.14 -5.92 -5.27
C GLY A 14 -11.65 -6.10 -5.14
N SER A 15 -12.10 -7.16 -4.46
CA SER A 15 -13.52 -7.40 -4.20
C SER A 15 -14.17 -6.34 -3.28
N VAL A 16 -13.41 -5.75 -2.36
CA VAL A 16 -13.90 -4.65 -1.50
C VAL A 16 -14.18 -3.42 -2.34
N PHE A 17 -13.26 -3.03 -3.22
CA PHE A 17 -13.46 -1.89 -4.14
C PHE A 17 -14.63 -2.17 -5.08
N ALA A 18 -14.67 -3.33 -5.74
CA ALA A 18 -15.77 -3.73 -6.61
C ALA A 18 -17.14 -3.62 -5.91
N ARG A 19 -17.24 -4.14 -4.68
CA ARG A 19 -18.46 -4.07 -3.87
C ARG A 19 -18.86 -2.64 -3.54
N GLY A 20 -17.88 -1.78 -3.19
CA GLY A 20 -18.13 -0.37 -2.91
C GLY A 20 -18.72 0.36 -4.11
N PHE A 21 -18.13 0.14 -5.30
CA PHE A 21 -18.62 0.72 -6.55
C PHE A 21 -19.99 0.19 -6.95
N MET A 22 -20.24 -1.11 -6.81
CA MET A 22 -21.57 -1.69 -7.08
C MET A 22 -22.64 -1.11 -6.16
N LYS A 23 -22.34 -0.83 -4.89
CA LYS A 23 -23.28 -0.15 -3.97
C LYS A 23 -23.59 1.29 -4.36
N LEU A 24 -22.68 1.97 -5.06
CA LEU A 24 -22.94 3.28 -5.67
C LEU A 24 -23.69 3.19 -7.01
N GLY A 25 -23.92 1.98 -7.53
CA GLY A 25 -24.65 1.76 -8.78
C GLY A 25 -23.76 1.75 -10.04
N TYR A 26 -22.44 1.68 -9.90
CA TYR A 26 -21.54 1.50 -11.04
C TYR A 26 -21.57 0.04 -11.52
N PRO A 27 -21.69 -0.22 -12.84
CA PRO A 27 -21.32 -1.50 -13.41
C PRO A 27 -19.85 -1.79 -13.12
N VAL A 28 -19.52 -3.02 -12.72
CA VAL A 28 -18.13 -3.44 -12.50
C VAL A 28 -17.73 -4.49 -13.53
N VAL A 29 -16.62 -4.23 -14.21
CA VAL A 29 -16.00 -5.16 -15.17
C VAL A 29 -14.74 -5.74 -14.54
N PRO A 30 -14.75 -7.01 -14.11
CA PRO A 30 -13.55 -7.64 -13.56
C PRO A 30 -12.57 -7.97 -14.69
N VAL A 31 -11.28 -7.77 -14.43
CA VAL A 31 -10.18 -8.29 -15.25
C VAL A 31 -9.39 -9.27 -14.39
N THR A 32 -9.45 -10.55 -14.75
CA THR A 32 -8.67 -11.61 -14.09
C THR A 32 -7.33 -11.83 -14.80
N ARG A 33 -6.45 -12.63 -14.20
CA ARG A 33 -5.13 -12.94 -14.76
C ARG A 33 -5.20 -13.65 -16.13
N GLU A 34 -6.31 -14.32 -16.43
CA GLU A 34 -6.49 -15.09 -17.67
C GLU A 34 -7.10 -14.25 -18.81
N MET A 35 -7.53 -13.02 -18.51
CA MET A 35 -8.18 -12.14 -19.49
C MET A 35 -7.15 -11.26 -20.19
N ASP A 36 -7.37 -11.04 -21.49
CA ASP A 36 -6.63 -10.04 -22.26
C ASP A 36 -7.21 -8.64 -22.03
N MET A 37 -6.42 -7.76 -21.41
CA MET A 37 -6.83 -6.38 -21.14
C MET A 37 -7.14 -5.60 -22.41
N ALA A 38 -6.49 -5.90 -23.55
CA ALA A 38 -6.76 -5.21 -24.80
C ALA A 38 -8.15 -5.54 -25.34
N LEU A 39 -8.60 -6.80 -25.20
CA LEU A 39 -9.96 -7.19 -25.57
C LEU A 39 -11.00 -6.52 -24.67
N VAL A 40 -10.75 -6.48 -23.36
CA VAL A 40 -11.66 -5.80 -22.41
C VAL A 40 -11.70 -4.29 -22.68
N ALA A 41 -10.57 -3.68 -23.03
CA ALA A 41 -10.50 -2.27 -23.38
C ALA A 41 -11.20 -1.94 -24.71
N ALA A 42 -11.32 -2.90 -25.63
CA ALA A 42 -12.10 -2.72 -26.85
C ALA A 42 -13.61 -2.57 -26.53
N ASP A 43 -14.11 -3.33 -25.55
CA ASP A 43 -15.51 -3.23 -25.08
C ASP A 43 -15.73 -2.06 -24.10
N VAL A 44 -14.70 -1.70 -23.34
CA VAL A 44 -14.74 -0.69 -22.27
C VAL A 44 -13.60 0.33 -22.46
N ALA A 45 -13.65 1.08 -23.55
CA ALA A 45 -12.60 2.05 -23.89
C ALA A 45 -12.56 3.25 -22.92
N GLU A 46 -13.72 3.65 -22.39
CA GLU A 46 -13.86 4.79 -21.49
C GLU A 46 -14.51 4.40 -20.16
N PRO A 47 -13.81 3.62 -19.31
CA PRO A 47 -14.30 3.34 -17.96
C PRO A 47 -14.38 4.65 -17.16
N GLU A 48 -15.14 4.63 -16.06
CA GLU A 48 -15.07 5.69 -15.07
C GLU A 48 -13.64 5.76 -14.51
N LEU A 49 -13.16 4.62 -14.01
CA LEU A 49 -11.81 4.41 -13.50
C LEU A 49 -11.39 2.94 -13.61
N VAL A 50 -10.09 2.70 -13.47
CA VAL A 50 -9.46 1.37 -13.51
C VAL A 50 -8.68 1.12 -12.22
N VAL A 51 -9.18 0.23 -11.36
CA VAL A 51 -8.50 -0.15 -10.12
C VAL A 51 -7.49 -1.27 -10.39
N VAL A 52 -6.23 -1.06 -10.05
CA VAL A 52 -5.18 -2.08 -10.11
C VAL A 52 -5.01 -2.72 -8.73
N ALA A 53 -5.66 -3.86 -8.50
CA ALA A 53 -5.69 -4.60 -7.24
C ALA A 53 -5.04 -6.01 -7.37
N VAL A 54 -3.85 -6.03 -7.97
CA VAL A 54 -3.05 -7.26 -8.21
C VAL A 54 -2.08 -7.53 -7.06
N ALA A 55 -1.46 -8.71 -7.04
CA ALA A 55 -0.41 -9.01 -6.06
C ALA A 55 0.85 -8.18 -6.33
N GLU A 56 1.66 -7.94 -5.29
CA GLU A 56 2.89 -7.13 -5.34
C GLU A 56 3.80 -7.52 -6.53
N LYS A 57 4.05 -8.83 -6.70
CA LYS A 57 4.89 -9.37 -7.78
C LYS A 57 4.35 -9.16 -9.19
N ASP A 58 3.05 -8.93 -9.34
CA ASP A 58 2.40 -8.78 -10.64
C ASP A 58 2.26 -7.30 -11.04
N LEU A 59 2.50 -6.35 -10.12
CA LEU A 59 2.21 -4.92 -10.31
C LEU A 59 2.88 -4.37 -11.58
N HIS A 60 4.21 -4.43 -11.68
CA HIS A 60 4.93 -3.81 -12.80
C HIS A 60 4.56 -4.43 -14.15
N ALA A 61 4.38 -5.76 -14.21
CA ALA A 61 3.93 -6.42 -15.43
C ALA A 61 2.50 -5.99 -15.82
N THR A 62 1.62 -5.77 -14.84
CA THR A 62 0.28 -5.21 -15.10
C THR A 62 0.37 -3.78 -15.61
N LEU A 63 1.18 -2.90 -14.99
CA LEU A 63 1.31 -1.50 -15.41
C LEU A 63 1.93 -1.35 -16.80
N GLN A 64 2.89 -2.21 -17.14
CA GLN A 64 3.50 -2.25 -18.47
C GLN A 64 2.47 -2.61 -19.55
N ASN A 65 1.55 -3.54 -19.24
CA ASN A 65 0.55 -4.04 -20.18
C ASN A 65 -0.79 -3.26 -20.11
N LEU A 66 -0.87 -2.16 -19.36
CA LEU A 66 -2.08 -1.35 -19.30
C LEU A 66 -2.43 -0.78 -20.69
N PRO A 67 -3.67 -0.96 -21.17
CA PRO A 67 -4.14 -0.31 -22.38
C PRO A 67 -4.01 1.22 -22.30
N ASP A 68 -3.53 1.86 -23.37
CA ASP A 68 -3.28 3.31 -23.42
C ASP A 68 -4.52 4.13 -23.07
N VAL A 69 -5.69 3.67 -23.53
CA VAL A 69 -7.00 4.30 -23.27
C VAL A 69 -7.37 4.35 -21.78
N TRP A 70 -6.74 3.52 -20.94
CA TRP A 70 -7.00 3.47 -19.50
C TRP A 70 -5.99 4.25 -18.66
N ARG A 71 -4.81 4.62 -19.19
CA ARG A 71 -3.67 5.13 -18.40
C ARG A 71 -4.00 6.40 -17.61
N SER A 72 -4.86 7.27 -18.14
CA SER A 72 -5.31 8.50 -17.46
C SER A 72 -6.40 8.27 -16.40
N ARG A 73 -6.83 7.02 -16.20
CA ARG A 73 -7.97 6.64 -15.35
C ARG A 73 -7.59 5.63 -14.26
N VAL A 74 -6.30 5.45 -14.01
CA VAL A 74 -5.80 4.41 -13.11
C VAL A 74 -5.93 4.84 -11.64
N VAL A 75 -6.39 3.90 -10.82
CA VAL A 75 -6.29 3.90 -9.37
C VAL A 75 -5.29 2.82 -8.94
N LEU A 76 -4.22 3.22 -8.25
CA LEU A 76 -3.20 2.32 -7.74
C LEU A 76 -3.39 2.06 -6.24
N LEU A 77 -3.23 0.79 -5.87
CA LEU A 77 -3.13 0.36 -4.47
C LEU A 77 -2.17 -0.83 -4.36
N GLN A 78 -1.13 -0.69 -3.55
CA GLN A 78 -0.21 -1.75 -3.21
C GLN A 78 0.50 -1.39 -1.90
N ASN A 79 0.92 -2.39 -1.12
CA ASN A 79 1.84 -2.14 -0.01
C ASN A 79 3.22 -1.73 -0.54
N GLU A 80 3.97 -0.94 0.21
CA GLU A 80 5.34 -0.54 -0.17
C GLU A 80 5.41 0.31 -1.46
N LEU A 81 4.26 0.80 -1.96
CA LEU A 81 4.16 1.62 -3.17
C LEU A 81 4.74 3.02 -2.96
N LEU A 82 5.56 3.49 -3.89
CA LEU A 82 6.17 4.82 -3.94
C LEU A 82 6.12 5.40 -5.37
N PRO A 83 6.33 6.73 -5.55
CA PRO A 83 6.21 7.36 -6.88
C PRO A 83 7.00 6.71 -8.00
N ARG A 84 8.22 6.26 -7.71
CA ARG A 84 9.06 5.52 -8.66
C ARG A 84 8.36 4.31 -9.30
N ASP A 85 7.40 3.68 -8.62
CA ASP A 85 6.76 2.44 -9.05
C ASP A 85 5.78 2.67 -10.21
N TRP A 86 5.21 3.86 -10.33
CA TRP A 86 4.31 4.23 -11.43
C TRP A 86 4.96 5.19 -12.42
N LEU A 87 5.90 6.04 -11.97
CA LEU A 87 6.63 6.96 -12.85
C LEU A 87 7.47 6.21 -13.89
N GLN A 88 8.06 5.06 -13.52
CA GLN A 88 8.80 4.22 -14.47
C GLN A 88 7.93 3.61 -15.58
N HIS A 89 6.59 3.63 -15.40
CA HIS A 89 5.60 3.20 -16.38
C HIS A 89 4.90 4.40 -17.05
N GLU A 90 5.44 5.60 -16.91
CA GLU A 90 4.92 6.83 -17.55
C GLU A 90 3.46 7.15 -17.17
N LEU A 91 3.03 6.68 -15.99
CA LEU A 91 1.72 7.02 -15.44
C LEU A 91 1.81 8.40 -14.77
N ASN A 92 1.34 9.41 -15.47
CA ASN A 92 1.28 10.78 -14.97
C ASN A 92 0.06 10.94 -14.04
N ASN A 93 0.33 11.24 -12.77
CA ASN A 93 -0.67 11.59 -11.76
C ASN A 93 -1.82 10.56 -11.62
N PRO A 94 -1.53 9.25 -11.45
CA PRO A 94 -2.57 8.29 -11.14
C PRO A 94 -3.27 8.67 -9.83
N THR A 95 -4.51 8.23 -9.65
CA THR A 95 -5.08 8.25 -8.30
C THR A 95 -4.41 7.15 -7.49
N VAL A 96 -3.98 7.44 -6.27
CA VAL A 96 -3.31 6.45 -5.39
C VAL A 96 -4.07 6.40 -4.07
N ILE A 97 -4.26 5.20 -3.54
CA ILE A 97 -4.80 4.97 -2.19
C ILE A 97 -3.90 4.05 -1.38
N SER A 98 -3.52 4.48 -0.18
CA SER A 98 -2.80 3.67 0.80
C SER A 98 -3.80 2.96 1.71
N VAL A 99 -3.91 1.63 1.58
CA VAL A 99 -4.95 0.86 2.29
C VAL A 99 -4.55 0.58 3.74
N TRP A 100 -5.39 1.02 4.68
CA TRP A 100 -5.25 0.83 6.13
C TRP A 100 -6.34 -0.07 6.73
N PHE A 101 -6.82 -1.04 5.97
CA PHE A 101 -7.69 -2.09 6.49
C PHE A 101 -7.18 -3.48 6.08
N GLU A 102 -7.51 -4.48 6.89
CA GLU A 102 -7.28 -5.88 6.56
C GLU A 102 -8.54 -6.53 6.02
N LYS A 103 -8.39 -7.38 5.00
CA LYS A 103 -9.43 -8.27 4.51
C LYS A 103 -8.89 -9.68 4.35
N LYS A 104 -9.56 -10.65 4.98
CA LYS A 104 -9.26 -12.09 4.88
C LYS A 104 -10.52 -12.84 4.48
N LYS A 105 -10.36 -14.02 3.89
CA LYS A 105 -11.48 -14.90 3.52
C LYS A 105 -12.37 -15.15 4.73
N GLY A 106 -13.67 -14.87 4.59
CA GLY A 106 -14.67 -15.06 5.67
C GLY A 106 -14.66 -14.00 6.78
N MET A 107 -13.85 -12.94 6.65
CA MET A 107 -13.81 -11.81 7.58
C MET A 107 -14.27 -10.54 6.87
N ASP A 108 -15.01 -9.67 7.56
CA ASP A 108 -15.26 -8.31 7.10
C ASP A 108 -13.97 -7.45 7.15
N SER A 109 -14.01 -6.28 6.54
CA SER A 109 -12.85 -5.39 6.54
C SER A 109 -12.59 -4.86 7.96
N LYS A 110 -11.41 -5.15 8.51
CA LYS A 110 -10.95 -4.60 9.80
C LYS A 110 -10.15 -3.33 9.52
N VAL A 111 -10.73 -2.18 9.82
CA VAL A 111 -10.07 -0.88 9.66
C VAL A 111 -9.06 -0.66 10.80
N VAL A 112 -7.86 -0.21 10.46
CA VAL A 112 -6.83 0.24 11.41
C VAL A 112 -6.94 1.75 11.59
N ILE A 113 -6.80 2.49 10.48
CA ILE A 113 -7.04 3.93 10.39
C ILE A 113 -7.65 4.26 9.01
N ALA A 114 -7.98 5.53 8.77
CA ALA A 114 -8.46 5.98 7.46
C ALA A 114 -7.41 5.75 6.37
N SER A 115 -7.85 5.28 5.20
CA SER A 115 -6.98 5.07 4.04
C SER A 115 -6.78 6.40 3.30
N PRO A 116 -5.57 6.99 3.25
CA PRO A 116 -5.36 8.22 2.52
C PRO A 116 -5.38 7.97 1.01
N ALA A 117 -6.03 8.85 0.27
CA ALA A 117 -6.14 8.81 -1.18
C ALA A 117 -5.88 10.19 -1.80
N CYS A 118 -5.16 10.21 -2.92
CA CYS A 118 -4.85 11.43 -3.67
C CYS A 118 -5.08 11.19 -5.17
N GLY A 119 -5.48 12.24 -5.89
CA GLY A 119 -5.72 12.20 -7.34
C GLY A 119 -7.20 12.32 -7.70
N GLN A 120 -7.47 12.32 -9.01
CA GLN A 120 -8.78 12.71 -9.55
C GLN A 120 -9.97 11.90 -9.00
N PHE A 121 -9.77 10.64 -8.64
CA PHE A 121 -10.84 9.77 -8.13
C PHE A 121 -10.86 9.61 -6.61
N ALA A 122 -10.03 10.34 -5.85
CA ALA A 122 -9.97 10.18 -4.40
C ALA A 122 -11.32 10.42 -3.71
N GLY A 123 -12.12 11.39 -4.19
CA GLY A 123 -13.48 11.62 -3.71
C GLY A 123 -14.42 10.45 -3.98
N LEU A 124 -14.37 9.88 -5.18
CA LEU A 124 -15.19 8.74 -5.56
C LEU A 124 -14.78 7.46 -4.80
N LEU A 125 -13.48 7.25 -4.52
CA LEU A 125 -13.02 6.18 -3.64
C LEU A 125 -13.59 6.34 -2.22
N LYS A 126 -13.63 7.57 -1.71
CA LYS A 126 -14.22 7.87 -0.39
C LYS A 126 -15.70 7.53 -0.34
N GLU A 127 -16.46 7.88 -1.37
CA GLU A 127 -17.88 7.51 -1.47
C GLU A 127 -18.05 5.98 -1.54
N ALA A 128 -17.30 5.31 -2.42
CA ALA A 128 -17.43 3.88 -2.67
C ALA A 128 -17.10 3.05 -1.43
N LEU A 129 -15.95 3.32 -0.80
CA LEU A 129 -15.53 2.63 0.42
C LEU A 129 -16.39 3.03 1.64
N GLY A 130 -16.92 4.26 1.66
CA GLY A 130 -17.88 4.72 2.65
C GLY A 130 -19.17 3.89 2.69
N THR A 131 -19.62 3.34 1.56
CA THR A 131 -20.79 2.42 1.52
C THR A 131 -20.56 1.09 2.27
N LEU A 132 -19.31 0.83 2.65
CA LEU A 132 -18.83 -0.36 3.37
C LEU A 132 -18.27 0.00 4.75
N ASP A 133 -18.50 1.22 5.23
CA ASP A 133 -17.98 1.74 6.49
C ASP A 133 -16.43 1.75 6.56
N ILE A 134 -15.77 1.87 5.40
CA ILE A 134 -14.32 1.97 5.30
C ILE A 134 -13.93 3.44 5.07
N PRO A 135 -13.29 4.11 6.05
CA PRO A 135 -12.97 5.53 5.94
C PRO A 135 -11.81 5.78 4.98
N VAL A 136 -11.97 6.82 4.16
CA VAL A 136 -10.93 7.35 3.25
C VAL A 136 -10.68 8.81 3.57
N ALA A 137 -9.41 9.17 3.74
CA ALA A 137 -8.97 10.55 3.88
C ALA A 137 -8.48 11.06 2.51
N VAL A 138 -9.19 12.01 1.92
CA VAL A 138 -8.69 12.66 0.69
C VAL A 138 -7.59 13.62 1.08
N VAL A 139 -6.37 13.34 0.64
CA VAL A 139 -5.21 14.20 0.88
C VAL A 139 -5.02 15.18 -0.27
N LYS A 140 -4.40 16.32 0.04
CA LYS A 140 -4.48 17.52 -0.80
C LYS A 140 -3.60 17.44 -2.05
N ASP A 141 -2.41 16.88 -1.92
CA ASP A 141 -1.34 16.97 -2.92
C ASP A 141 -0.37 15.79 -2.83
N GLU A 142 0.55 15.74 -3.78
CA GLU A 142 1.55 14.68 -3.93
C GLU A 142 2.52 14.60 -2.75
N ALA A 143 2.85 15.73 -2.12
CA ALA A 143 3.71 15.75 -0.94
C ALA A 143 3.00 15.10 0.26
N ALA A 144 1.72 15.42 0.47
CA ALA A 144 0.90 14.75 1.48
C ALA A 144 0.72 13.26 1.18
N LEU A 145 0.51 12.88 -0.09
CA LEU A 145 0.46 11.48 -0.49
C LEU A 145 1.78 10.76 -0.18
N LEU A 146 2.93 11.35 -0.54
CA LEU A 146 4.24 10.77 -0.31
C LEU A 146 4.47 10.51 1.18
N PHE A 147 4.14 11.47 2.04
CA PHE A 147 4.20 11.31 3.49
C PHE A 147 3.40 10.08 3.96
N GLU A 148 2.16 9.93 3.49
CA GLU A 148 1.27 8.84 3.86
C GLU A 148 1.74 7.46 3.35
N LEU A 149 2.35 7.41 2.15
CA LEU A 149 2.94 6.20 1.61
C LEU A 149 4.17 5.78 2.42
N VAL A 150 5.07 6.71 2.71
CA VAL A 150 6.25 6.48 3.56
C VAL A 150 5.81 6.06 4.97
N LEU A 151 4.80 6.70 5.54
CA LEU A 151 4.25 6.33 6.85
C LEU A 151 3.74 4.88 6.86
N LYS A 152 3.01 4.47 5.83
CA LYS A 152 2.55 3.08 5.68
C LYS A 152 3.72 2.11 5.60
N ASN A 153 4.74 2.45 4.82
CA ASN A 153 5.93 1.63 4.64
C ASN A 153 6.71 1.50 5.95
N LEU A 154 6.89 2.60 6.67
CA LEU A 154 7.53 2.64 7.98
C LEU A 154 6.81 1.73 8.97
N TYR A 155 5.49 1.85 9.07
CA TYR A 155 4.67 0.99 9.93
C TYR A 155 4.85 -0.49 9.58
N ILE A 156 4.70 -0.87 8.31
CA ILE A 156 4.77 -2.28 7.88
C ILE A 156 6.17 -2.85 8.10
N LEU A 157 7.20 -2.16 7.64
CA LEU A 157 8.57 -2.66 7.69
C LEU A 157 9.07 -2.72 9.13
N THR A 158 8.82 -1.69 9.95
CA THR A 158 9.25 -1.65 11.35
C THR A 158 8.60 -2.78 12.14
N THR A 159 7.28 -2.91 12.08
CA THR A 159 6.55 -3.93 12.84
C THR A 159 6.96 -5.34 12.41
N ASN A 160 7.10 -5.59 11.11
CA ASN A 160 7.47 -6.90 10.60
C ASN A 160 8.92 -7.27 10.90
N ILE A 161 9.88 -6.37 10.68
CA ILE A 161 11.30 -6.65 10.87
C ILE A 161 11.60 -6.77 12.36
N ALA A 162 11.11 -5.85 13.20
CA ALA A 162 11.27 -5.97 14.64
C ALA A 162 10.55 -7.21 15.19
N GLY A 163 9.39 -7.55 14.63
CA GLY A 163 8.61 -8.75 14.98
C GLY A 163 9.32 -10.07 14.69
N LEU A 164 10.29 -10.12 13.78
CA LEU A 164 11.12 -11.32 13.56
C LEU A 164 11.98 -11.66 14.79
N GLU A 165 12.34 -10.65 15.59
CA GLU A 165 13.13 -10.81 16.81
C GLU A 165 12.25 -10.82 18.07
N ALA A 166 11.31 -9.88 18.19
CA ALA A 166 10.49 -9.70 19.38
C ALA A 166 9.22 -10.57 19.40
N GLY A 167 8.70 -10.99 18.24
CA GLY A 167 7.36 -11.57 18.13
C GLY A 167 6.26 -10.58 18.54
N GLY A 168 5.18 -11.10 19.11
CA GLY A 168 4.12 -10.29 19.73
C GLY A 168 3.27 -9.44 18.79
N ASN A 169 2.62 -8.44 19.37
CA ASN A 169 1.81 -7.43 18.67
C ASN A 169 2.41 -6.01 18.77
N VAL A 170 1.85 -5.06 18.02
CA VAL A 170 2.41 -3.69 17.94
C VAL A 170 2.43 -2.97 19.30
N ARG A 171 1.49 -3.28 20.19
CA ARG A 171 1.48 -2.74 21.55
C ARG A 171 2.62 -3.30 22.39
N GLU A 172 2.83 -4.61 22.39
CA GLU A 172 3.92 -5.27 23.10
C GLU A 172 5.28 -4.83 22.55
N LEU A 173 5.40 -4.70 21.23
CA LEU A 173 6.59 -4.17 20.58
C LEU A 173 6.92 -2.78 21.11
N TRP A 174 5.94 -1.89 21.23
CA TRP A 174 6.19 -0.54 21.73
C TRP A 174 6.42 -0.49 23.25
N LEU A 175 5.71 -1.28 24.06
CA LEU A 175 5.86 -1.24 25.51
C LEU A 175 7.13 -1.92 26.01
N ASN A 176 7.54 -3.02 25.37
CA ASN A 176 8.61 -3.89 25.86
C ASN A 176 9.88 -3.85 25.00
N HIS A 177 9.78 -3.36 23.76
CA HIS A 177 10.85 -3.41 22.77
C HIS A 177 10.97 -2.11 21.95
N ASN A 178 10.65 -0.95 22.53
CA ASN A 178 10.70 0.34 21.82
C ASN A 178 12.09 0.65 21.25
N ASP A 179 13.17 0.32 21.95
CA ASP A 179 14.54 0.55 21.47
C ASP A 179 14.81 -0.21 20.17
N LEU A 180 14.34 -1.47 20.09
CA LEU A 180 14.39 -2.25 18.86
C LEU A 180 13.53 -1.62 17.77
N ALA A 181 12.28 -1.26 18.08
CA ALA A 181 11.37 -0.64 17.11
C ALA A 181 11.93 0.66 16.54
N CYS A 182 12.45 1.55 17.40
CA CYS A 182 13.08 2.81 17.00
C CYS A 182 14.34 2.58 16.16
N SER A 183 15.17 1.60 16.52
CA SER A 183 16.39 1.28 15.76
C SER A 183 16.07 0.71 14.37
N VAL A 184 15.08 -0.19 14.27
CA VAL A 184 14.60 -0.71 12.98
C VAL A 184 13.97 0.42 12.17
N ALA A 185 13.15 1.28 12.79
CA ALA A 185 12.52 2.42 12.12
C ALA A 185 13.56 3.38 11.55
N GLY A 186 14.68 3.62 12.26
CA GLY A 186 15.81 4.42 11.78
C GLY A 186 16.39 3.88 10.48
N ASP A 187 16.76 2.60 10.45
CA ASP A 187 17.27 1.93 9.26
C ASP A 187 16.25 1.94 8.10
N VAL A 188 14.96 1.77 8.39
CA VAL A 188 13.89 1.84 7.39
C VAL A 188 13.76 3.25 6.83
N LEU A 189 13.89 4.29 7.65
CA LEU A 189 13.84 5.68 7.21
C LEU A 189 15.02 6.04 6.31
N ASP A 190 16.23 5.54 6.60
CA ASP A 190 17.39 5.71 5.71
C ASP A 190 17.11 5.12 4.32
N ILE A 191 16.47 3.95 4.27
CA ILE A 191 16.02 3.36 3.00
C ILE A 191 14.96 4.23 2.34
N GLN A 192 13.92 4.68 3.07
CA GLN A 192 12.86 5.49 2.48
C GLN A 192 13.38 6.81 1.89
N GLU A 193 14.27 7.52 2.59
CA GLU A 193 14.91 8.75 2.08
C GLU A 193 15.69 8.49 0.80
N TYR A 194 16.43 7.38 0.72
CA TYR A 194 17.09 6.98 -0.53
C TYR A 194 16.10 6.69 -1.66
N LEU A 195 15.00 5.98 -1.37
CA LEU A 195 14.02 5.61 -2.40
C LEU A 195 13.20 6.79 -2.92
N THR A 196 12.95 7.78 -2.07
CA THR A 196 12.19 8.99 -2.42
C THR A 196 13.08 10.10 -2.97
N GLY A 197 14.37 10.10 -2.60
CA GLY A 197 15.29 11.21 -2.91
C GLY A 197 15.01 12.47 -2.09
N GLU A 198 14.26 12.35 -0.99
CA GLU A 198 13.77 13.46 -0.17
C GLU A 198 14.23 13.32 1.27
N GLU A 199 14.52 14.44 1.93
CA GLU A 199 14.70 14.46 3.39
C GLU A 199 13.33 14.34 4.07
N LEU A 200 13.16 13.34 4.93
CA LEU A 200 11.88 13.04 5.54
C LEU A 200 11.77 13.68 6.93
N ASN A 201 10.58 14.16 7.30
CA ASN A 201 10.30 14.54 8.68
C ASN A 201 10.12 13.28 9.54
N ARG A 202 11.26 12.70 9.97
CA ARG A 202 11.33 11.46 10.74
C ARG A 202 10.48 11.51 12.01
N MET A 203 10.48 12.64 12.73
CA MET A 203 9.69 12.80 13.94
C MET A 203 8.18 12.67 13.64
N ALA A 204 7.68 13.36 12.63
CA ALA A 204 6.28 13.27 12.23
C ALA A 204 5.89 11.86 11.75
N LEU A 205 6.79 11.17 11.05
CA LEU A 205 6.58 9.79 10.60
C LEU A 205 6.52 8.80 11.78
N ILE A 206 7.40 8.94 12.77
CA ILE A 206 7.36 8.12 13.99
C ILE A 206 6.08 8.38 14.76
N GLU A 207 5.70 9.65 14.97
CA GLU A 207 4.44 9.99 15.63
C GLU A 207 3.22 9.42 14.87
N GLY A 208 3.22 9.50 13.54
CA GLY A 208 2.19 8.88 12.70
C GLY A 208 2.14 7.36 12.86
N MET A 209 3.30 6.70 12.93
CA MET A 209 3.38 5.25 13.10
C MET A 209 2.79 4.84 14.45
N LEU A 210 3.06 5.60 15.52
CA LEU A 210 2.50 5.34 16.85
C LEU A 210 0.97 5.53 16.88
N LYS A 211 0.46 6.56 16.20
CA LYS A 211 -1.01 6.71 16.02
C LYS A 211 -1.61 5.52 15.29
N ALA A 212 -0.91 4.96 14.31
CA ALA A 212 -1.35 3.74 13.63
C ALA A 212 -1.28 2.49 14.53
N PHE A 213 -0.35 2.43 15.50
CA PHE A 213 -0.32 1.36 16.52
C PHE A 213 -1.58 1.44 17.39
N ASP A 214 -1.99 2.64 17.80
CA ASP A 214 -3.21 2.85 18.58
C ASP A 214 -4.49 2.48 17.82
N GLY A 215 -4.46 2.51 16.47
CA GLY A 215 -5.57 2.10 15.61
C GLY A 215 -5.85 0.60 15.61
N ASP A 216 -4.83 -0.23 15.86
CA ASP A 216 -4.98 -1.68 16.05
C ASP A 216 -3.87 -2.24 16.99
N PRO A 217 -3.99 -2.05 18.31
CA PRO A 217 -2.93 -2.39 19.26
C PRO A 217 -2.55 -3.87 19.29
N GLU A 218 -3.51 -4.73 18.95
CA GLU A 218 -3.35 -6.19 18.92
C GLU A 218 -2.92 -6.70 17.53
N HIS A 219 -2.56 -5.81 16.60
CA HIS A 219 -2.03 -6.19 15.31
C HIS A 219 -0.72 -6.98 15.49
N GLY A 220 -0.68 -8.21 14.99
CA GLY A 220 0.50 -9.06 15.11
C GLY A 220 1.69 -8.47 14.36
N CYS A 221 2.84 -8.37 15.01
CA CYS A 221 4.06 -7.84 14.40
C CYS A 221 4.58 -8.74 13.28
N MET A 222 4.43 -10.06 13.41
CA MET A 222 4.91 -11.02 12.42
C MET A 222 3.78 -11.58 11.55
N GLY A 223 3.97 -11.49 10.24
CA GLY A 223 3.20 -12.23 9.23
C GLY A 223 4.13 -13.07 8.34
N ARG A 224 3.54 -13.92 7.49
CA ARG A 224 4.29 -14.78 6.54
C ARG A 224 5.21 -14.00 5.58
N SER A 225 4.98 -12.70 5.39
CA SER A 225 5.75 -11.81 4.54
C SER A 225 6.94 -11.14 5.23
N ALA A 226 7.07 -11.21 6.56
CA ALA A 226 8.11 -10.50 7.29
C ALA A 226 9.55 -10.85 6.85
N PRO A 227 9.92 -12.14 6.66
CA PRO A 227 11.25 -12.48 6.16
C PRO A 227 11.53 -11.91 4.76
N ALA A 228 10.55 -12.00 3.85
CA ALA A 228 10.70 -11.49 2.49
C ALA A 228 10.86 -9.96 2.45
N ARG A 229 10.18 -9.24 3.35
CA ARG A 229 10.35 -7.79 3.51
C ARG A 229 11.74 -7.40 3.99
N LEU A 230 12.28 -8.15 4.96
CA LEU A 230 13.65 -7.96 5.41
C LEU A 230 14.65 -8.17 4.26
N GLU A 231 14.50 -9.24 3.47
CA GLU A 231 15.37 -9.47 2.31
C GLU A 231 15.33 -8.33 1.31
N ARG A 232 14.12 -7.83 0.98
CA ARG A 232 13.98 -6.69 0.05
C ARG A 232 14.60 -5.42 0.61
N ALA A 233 14.37 -5.11 1.88
CA ALA A 233 14.96 -3.94 2.52
C ALA A 233 16.49 -4.00 2.50
N LEU A 234 17.08 -5.17 2.80
CA LEU A 234 18.53 -5.37 2.72
C LEU A 234 19.07 -5.27 1.29
N ALA A 235 18.38 -5.83 0.30
CA ALA A 235 18.79 -5.71 -1.10
C ALA A 235 18.82 -4.25 -1.57
N ILE A 236 17.82 -3.44 -1.17
CA ILE A 236 17.80 -2.00 -1.46
C ILE A 236 18.94 -1.29 -0.73
N ALA A 237 19.16 -1.60 0.55
CA ALA A 237 20.25 -1.01 1.32
C ALA A 237 21.62 -1.33 0.72
N ASP A 238 21.85 -2.56 0.27
CA ASP A 238 23.08 -2.98 -0.40
C ASP A 238 23.28 -2.23 -1.73
N GLN A 239 22.23 -2.10 -2.55
CA GLN A 239 22.28 -1.30 -3.79
C GLN A 239 22.61 0.17 -3.50
N ALA A 240 22.08 0.71 -2.40
CA ALA A 240 22.27 2.09 -1.97
C ALA A 240 23.57 2.30 -1.15
N SER A 241 24.31 1.24 -0.82
CA SER A 241 25.44 1.29 0.13
C SER A 241 25.07 1.90 1.50
N LEU A 242 23.86 1.59 2.00
CA LEU A 242 23.38 1.98 3.33
C LEU A 242 23.81 0.95 4.39
N GLU A 243 24.20 1.45 5.57
CA GLU A 243 24.71 0.61 6.66
C GLU A 243 23.63 -0.29 7.28
N VAL A 244 22.44 0.25 7.55
CA VAL A 244 21.27 -0.44 8.14
C VAL A 244 21.64 -1.51 9.21
N PRO A 245 22.39 -1.14 10.26
CA PRO A 245 23.01 -2.08 11.18
C PRO A 245 22.01 -2.96 11.92
N THR A 246 20.82 -2.44 12.23
CA THR A 246 19.78 -3.18 12.95
C THR A 246 19.14 -4.23 12.07
N LEU A 247 18.80 -3.91 10.81
CA LEU A 247 18.27 -4.86 9.83
C LEU A 247 19.24 -6.02 9.61
N ARG A 248 20.54 -5.73 9.45
CA ARG A 248 21.58 -6.77 9.30
C ARG A 248 21.68 -7.66 10.53
N ARG A 249 21.60 -7.07 11.73
CA ARG A 249 21.58 -7.82 12.99
C ARG A 249 20.38 -8.75 13.09
N VAL A 250 19.17 -8.26 12.78
CA VAL A 250 17.95 -9.07 12.78
C VAL A 250 18.08 -10.22 11.79
N LYS A 251 18.56 -9.97 10.57
CA LYS A 251 18.81 -11.03 9.57
C LYS A 251 19.75 -12.11 10.06
N LYS A 252 20.83 -11.74 10.74
CA LYS A 252 21.79 -12.69 11.30
C LYS A 252 21.17 -13.57 12.40
N ALA A 253 20.24 -13.02 13.18
CA ALA A 253 19.54 -13.77 14.22
C ALA A 253 18.50 -14.78 13.68
N GLN A 254 18.12 -14.66 12.40
CA GLN A 254 17.19 -15.58 11.72
C GLN A 254 17.91 -16.76 11.01
N ALA A 255 19.25 -16.74 10.95
CA ALA A 255 20.07 -17.74 10.28
C ALA A 255 20.54 -18.84 11.24
#